data_AF-A0AAW6XVQ2-F1
#
_entry.id   AF-A0AAW6XVQ2-F1
#
_cell.length_a   1.000
_cell.length_b   1.000
_cell.length_c   1.000
_cell.angle_alpha   90.00
_cell.angle_beta   90.00
_cell.angle_gamma   90.00
#
_symmetry.space_group_name_H-M   'P 1'
#
loop_
_entity.id
_entity.type
_entity.pdbx_description
1 polymer ?
#
loop_
_entity_poly.entity_id
_entity_poly.type
_entity_poly.pdbx_seq_one_letter_code
_entity_poly.pdbx_strand_id
1 'polypeptide(L)'
;MGAEQPTTKPKKPDLRSISREALQGLDQEEFGMIYELACEEEQRRHTLRVFTANATQLQADLMVATGLPKPGVTWVAPTRVEETYAVGQIVTFEGKLYQSKVPFNFARPGSHAALWELYEGALQDAPEVEVGEYVPPEWAGGHPY
;
A
#
# COMPACT_ATOMS: atom_id res chain seq x y z
N MET A 1 -13.13 35.48 -43.45
CA MET A 1 -12.81 35.58 -42.01
C MET A 1 -12.99 34.20 -41.43
N GLY A 2 -11.89 33.52 -41.13
CA GLY A 2 -11.91 32.14 -40.61
C GLY A 2 -12.33 32.14 -39.15
N ALA A 3 -13.32 31.33 -38.81
CA ALA A 3 -13.72 31.12 -37.43
C ALA A 3 -12.69 30.20 -36.75
N GLU A 4 -11.99 30.72 -35.75
CA GLU A 4 -11.19 29.91 -34.82
C GLU A 4 -12.13 28.98 -34.07
N GLN A 5 -11.91 27.67 -34.20
CA GLN A 5 -12.60 26.68 -33.37
C GLN A 5 -12.00 26.67 -31.96
N PRO A 6 -12.80 26.66 -30.89
CA PRO A 6 -12.30 26.64 -29.53
C PRO A 6 -11.61 25.30 -29.24
N THR A 7 -10.32 25.36 -28.90
CA THR A 7 -9.52 24.20 -28.48
C THR A 7 -9.88 23.85 -27.03
N THR A 8 -10.95 23.06 -26.84
CA THR A 8 -11.22 22.47 -25.54
C THR A 8 -10.18 21.38 -25.28
N LYS A 9 -9.24 21.62 -24.36
CA LYS A 9 -8.29 20.59 -23.93
C LYS A 9 -9.06 19.32 -23.52
N PRO A 10 -8.74 18.14 -24.06
CA PRO A 10 -9.42 16.91 -23.70
C PRO A 10 -9.23 16.64 -22.20
N LYS A 11 -10.33 16.33 -21.51
CA LYS A 11 -10.34 15.99 -20.08
C LYS A 11 -9.58 14.67 -19.90
N LYS A 12 -8.62 14.60 -18.97
CA LYS A 12 -7.88 13.37 -18.67
C LYS A 12 -8.86 12.21 -18.45
N PRO A 13 -8.82 11.13 -19.25
CA PRO A 13 -9.69 9.96 -19.07
C PRO A 13 -9.35 9.22 -17.77
N ASP A 14 -10.38 8.65 -17.12
CA ASP A 14 -10.18 7.79 -15.96
C ASP A 14 -9.74 6.39 -16.42
N LEU A 15 -8.45 6.09 -16.25
CA LEU A 15 -7.82 4.83 -16.62
C LEU A 15 -8.49 3.60 -15.98
N ARG A 16 -9.21 3.75 -14.87
CA ARG A 16 -9.93 2.63 -14.21
C ARG A 16 -11.20 2.21 -14.96
N SER A 17 -11.64 3.04 -15.90
CA SER A 17 -12.88 2.86 -16.66
C SER A 17 -12.68 2.61 -18.15
N ILE A 18 -11.43 2.66 -18.63
CA ILE A 18 -11.11 2.42 -20.04
C ILE A 18 -11.27 0.93 -20.33
N SER A 19 -12.34 0.58 -21.04
CA SER A 19 -12.58 -0.78 -21.51
C SER A 19 -11.81 -1.07 -22.80
N ARG A 20 -11.71 -2.36 -23.15
CA ARG A 20 -11.09 -2.79 -24.40
C ARG A 20 -11.81 -2.21 -25.63
N GLU A 21 -13.12 -2.06 -25.54
CA GLU A 21 -13.95 -1.45 -26.58
C GLU A 21 -13.68 0.05 -26.71
N ALA A 22 -13.40 0.75 -25.61
CA ALA A 22 -13.05 2.18 -25.61
C ALA A 22 -11.69 2.47 -26.28
N LEU A 23 -10.87 1.44 -26.50
CA LEU A 23 -9.62 1.54 -27.25
C LEU A 23 -9.82 1.37 -28.77
N GLN A 24 -10.99 0.91 -29.22
CA GLN A 24 -11.28 0.72 -30.64
C GLN A 24 -11.69 2.04 -31.29
N GLY A 25 -10.97 2.46 -32.33
CA GLY A 25 -11.27 3.68 -33.09
C GLY A 25 -10.53 4.94 -32.63
N LEU A 26 -9.64 4.82 -31.64
CA LEU A 26 -8.74 5.91 -31.25
C LEU A 26 -7.75 6.23 -32.37
N ASP A 27 -7.49 7.52 -32.57
CA ASP A 27 -6.38 7.93 -33.42
C ASP A 27 -5.03 7.84 -32.69
N GLN A 28 -3.94 8.16 -33.39
CA GLN A 28 -2.58 8.05 -32.87
C GLN A 28 -2.32 8.99 -31.68
N GLU A 29 -2.93 10.18 -31.66
CA GLU A 29 -2.75 11.17 -30.60
C GLU A 29 -3.53 10.75 -29.34
N GLU A 30 -4.77 10.31 -29.51
CA GLU A 30 -5.60 9.79 -28.42
C GLU A 30 -5.00 8.55 -27.76
N PHE A 31 -4.46 7.65 -28.58
CA PHE A 31 -3.73 6.48 -28.07
C PHE A 31 -2.46 6.89 -27.31
N GLY A 32 -1.71 7.87 -27.83
CA GLY A 32 -0.54 8.43 -27.16
C GLY A 32 -0.86 9.00 -25.78
N MET A 33 -1.94 9.77 -25.65
CA MET A 33 -2.39 10.32 -24.36
C MET A 33 -2.75 9.24 -23.34
N ILE A 34 -3.47 8.20 -23.75
CA ILE A 34 -3.84 7.10 -22.86
C ILE A 34 -2.60 6.32 -22.42
N TYR A 35 -1.66 6.10 -23.34
CA TYR A 35 -0.40 5.44 -23.02
C TYR A 35 0.42 6.22 -21.99
N GLU A 36 0.58 7.53 -22.16
CA GLU A 36 1.29 8.39 -21.20
C GLU A 36 0.62 8.38 -19.83
N LEU A 37 -0.71 8.52 -19.78
CA LEU A 37 -1.47 8.43 -18.54
C LEU A 37 -1.31 7.07 -17.85
N ALA A 38 -1.35 5.97 -18.61
CA ALA A 38 -1.11 4.64 -18.08
C ALA A 38 0.30 4.51 -17.49
N CYS A 39 1.31 5.06 -18.17
CA CYS A 39 2.68 5.10 -17.65
C CYS A 39 2.80 5.93 -16.36
N GLU A 40 2.18 7.12 -16.30
CA GLU A 40 2.12 7.96 -15.10
C GLU A 40 1.48 7.20 -13.92
N GLU A 41 0.36 6.52 -14.18
CA GLU A 41 -0.36 5.76 -13.16
C GLU A 41 0.44 4.55 -12.69
N GLU A 42 1.15 3.85 -13.58
CA GLU A 42 2.03 2.75 -13.19
C GLU A 42 3.23 3.25 -12.38
N GLN A 43 3.82 4.40 -12.71
CA GLN A 43 4.86 5.03 -11.90
C GLN A 43 4.37 5.42 -10.51
N ARG A 44 3.15 5.98 -10.42
CA ARG A 44 2.52 6.32 -9.13
C ARG A 44 2.29 5.07 -8.28
N ARG A 45 1.78 3.99 -8.88
CA ARG A 45 1.58 2.70 -8.21
C ARG A 45 2.89 2.04 -7.81
N HIS A 46 3.92 2.15 -8.65
CA HIS A 46 5.25 1.65 -8.33
C HIS A 46 5.81 2.36 -7.09
N THR A 47 5.75 3.69 -7.08
CA THR A 47 6.16 4.52 -5.93
C THR A 47 5.45 4.10 -4.65
N LEU A 48 4.12 3.93 -4.69
CA LEU A 48 3.35 3.46 -3.53
C LEU A 48 3.76 2.06 -3.07
N ARG A 49 4.00 1.13 -4.00
CA ARG A 49 4.48 -0.22 -3.69
C ARG A 49 5.83 -0.19 -3.00
N VAL A 50 6.78 0.60 -3.52
CA VAL A 50 8.12 0.77 -2.92
C VAL A 50 8.03 1.36 -1.52
N PHE A 51 7.27 2.44 -1.31
CA PHE A 51 7.11 3.02 0.02
C PHE A 51 6.48 2.06 1.02
N THR A 52 5.46 1.30 0.60
CA THR A 52 4.82 0.30 1.45
C THR A 52 5.81 -0.80 1.83
N ALA A 53 6.56 -1.32 0.86
CA ALA A 53 7.58 -2.35 1.11
C ALA A 53 8.67 -1.85 2.06
N ASN A 54 9.18 -0.63 1.84
CA ASN A 54 10.19 -0.02 2.70
C ASN A 54 9.68 0.18 4.13
N ALA A 55 8.43 0.61 4.31
CA ALA A 55 7.83 0.78 5.63
C ALA A 55 7.68 -0.56 6.37
N THR A 56 7.23 -1.61 5.69
CA THR A 56 7.18 -2.96 6.26
C THR A 56 8.58 -3.44 6.66
N GLN A 57 9.59 -3.24 5.81
CA GLN A 57 10.95 -3.65 6.12
C GLN A 57 11.52 -2.88 7.32
N LEU A 58 11.35 -1.56 7.36
CA LEU A 58 11.82 -0.76 8.49
C LEU A 58 11.19 -1.20 9.80
N GLN A 59 9.91 -1.60 9.77
CA GLN A 59 9.25 -2.12 10.95
C GLN A 59 9.83 -3.49 11.35
N ALA A 60 10.09 -4.38 10.39
CA ALA A 60 10.74 -5.65 10.67
C ALA A 60 12.15 -5.48 11.25
N ASP A 61 12.95 -4.55 10.73
CA ASP A 61 14.28 -4.23 11.25
C ASP A 61 14.20 -3.71 12.69
N LEU A 62 13.23 -2.84 12.98
CA LEU A 62 12.97 -2.35 14.34
C LEU A 62 12.61 -3.50 15.28
N MET A 63 11.82 -4.46 14.81
CA MET A 63 11.42 -5.63 15.58
C MET A 63 12.63 -6.49 15.95
N VAL A 64 13.46 -6.82 14.97
CA VAL A 64 14.70 -7.56 15.17
C VAL A 64 15.66 -6.82 16.12
N ALA A 65 15.84 -5.51 15.91
CA ALA A 65 16.78 -4.71 16.70
C ALA A 65 16.36 -4.54 18.16
N THR A 66 15.06 -4.53 18.45
CA THR A 66 14.53 -4.22 19.79
C THR A 66 13.96 -5.44 20.53
N GLY A 67 13.73 -6.56 19.84
CA GLY A 67 12.99 -7.70 20.39
C GLY A 67 11.50 -7.40 20.62
N LEU A 68 10.97 -6.39 19.93
CA LEU A 68 9.54 -6.10 19.82
C LEU A 68 9.00 -6.72 18.51
N PRO A 69 7.69 -6.92 18.34
CA PRO A 69 6.64 -6.77 19.35
C PRO A 69 6.68 -7.97 20.30
N LYS A 70 6.46 -7.72 21.59
CA LYS A 70 6.03 -8.82 22.45
C LYS A 70 4.58 -9.16 22.08
N PRO A 71 4.24 -10.41 21.77
CA PRO A 71 2.86 -10.85 21.69
C PRO A 71 2.17 -10.55 23.03
N GLY A 72 1.06 -9.81 22.99
CA GLY A 72 0.49 -9.22 24.21
C GLY A 72 -1.00 -8.92 24.14
N VAL A 73 -1.74 -9.74 23.38
CA VAL A 73 -3.18 -10.09 23.32
C VAL A 73 -4.26 -9.03 23.52
N THR A 74 -4.07 -7.88 24.16
CA THR A 74 -5.07 -6.81 24.23
C THR A 74 -4.50 -5.55 23.58
N TRP A 75 -5.29 -4.91 22.72
CA TRP A 75 -4.87 -3.66 22.10
C TRP A 75 -4.66 -2.57 23.15
N VAL A 76 -3.58 -1.81 22.99
CA VAL A 76 -3.22 -0.63 23.78
C VAL A 76 -2.91 0.49 22.80
N ALA A 77 -3.37 1.71 23.11
CA ALA A 77 -3.11 2.88 22.27
C ALA A 77 -1.59 3.17 22.23
N PRO A 78 -0.95 3.11 21.05
CA PRO A 78 0.47 3.42 20.94
C PRO A 78 0.71 4.93 21.14
N THR A 79 1.77 5.26 21.87
CA THR A 79 2.25 6.65 22.05
C THR A 79 3.54 6.91 21.30
N ARG A 80 4.24 5.84 20.90
CA ARG A 80 5.49 5.91 20.13
C ARG A 80 5.51 4.90 18.99
N VAL A 81 6.43 5.08 18.05
CA VAL A 81 6.56 4.24 16.84
C VAL A 81 6.90 2.79 17.21
N GLU A 82 7.67 2.57 18.27
CA GLU A 82 8.08 1.24 18.71
C GLU A 82 6.93 0.43 19.33
N GLU A 83 5.82 1.08 19.68
CA GLU A 83 4.63 0.47 20.29
C GLU A 83 3.55 0.12 19.25
N THR A 84 3.81 0.40 17.97
CA THR A 84 2.84 0.22 16.88
C THR A 84 2.70 -1.23 16.44
N TYR A 85 1.57 -1.52 15.79
CA TYR A 85 1.26 -2.87 15.33
C TYR A 85 1.81 -3.13 13.92
N ALA A 86 2.38 -4.32 13.73
CA ALA A 86 2.88 -4.81 12.45
C ALA A 86 1.77 -5.15 11.47
N VAL A 87 2.09 -5.25 10.18
CA VAL A 87 1.24 -6.01 9.25
C VAL A 87 1.13 -7.45 9.75
N GLY A 88 -0.08 -8.00 9.77
CA GLY A 88 -0.34 -9.37 10.19
C GLY A 88 -0.45 -9.57 11.70
N GLN A 89 -0.06 -8.59 12.52
CA GLN A 89 -0.15 -8.69 13.98
C GLN A 89 -1.61 -8.70 14.44
N ILE A 90 -1.95 -9.66 15.31
CA ILE A 90 -3.30 -9.87 15.83
C ILE A 90 -3.41 -9.36 17.28
N VAL A 91 -4.50 -8.65 17.58
CA VAL A 91 -4.81 -8.10 18.91
C VAL A 91 -6.26 -8.38 19.28
N THR A 92 -6.55 -8.50 20.58
CA THR A 92 -7.93 -8.48 21.09
C THR A 92 -8.34 -7.04 21.39
N PHE A 93 -9.50 -6.64 20.89
CA PHE A 93 -10.12 -5.36 21.21
C PHE A 93 -11.62 -5.56 21.32
N GLU A 94 -12.21 -5.15 22.45
CA GLU A 94 -13.66 -5.29 22.73
C GLU A 94 -14.19 -6.73 22.53
N GLY A 95 -13.40 -7.73 22.95
CA GLY A 95 -13.77 -9.14 22.86
C GLY A 95 -13.68 -9.75 21.46
N LYS A 96 -13.15 -9.00 20.48
CA LYS A 96 -12.91 -9.47 19.10
C LYS A 96 -11.43 -9.46 18.77
N LEU A 97 -11.00 -10.33 17.88
CA LEU A 97 -9.64 -10.34 17.35
C LEU A 97 -9.57 -9.49 16.09
N TYR A 98 -8.52 -8.69 15.97
CA TYR A 98 -8.25 -7.87 14.80
C TYR A 98 -6.83 -8.06 14.32
N GLN A 99 -6.66 -8.19 13.02
CA GLN A 99 -5.37 -8.23 12.35
C GLN A 99 -5.07 -6.86 11.73
N SER A 100 -3.86 -6.34 11.98
CA SER A 100 -3.40 -5.09 11.38
C SER A 100 -2.98 -5.31 9.92
N LYS A 101 -3.37 -4.38 9.04
CA LYS A 101 -3.16 -4.47 7.58
C LYS A 101 -2.04 -3.58 7.05
N VAL A 102 -1.51 -2.72 7.90
CA VAL A 102 -0.51 -1.72 7.54
C VAL A 102 0.65 -1.75 8.52
N PRO A 103 1.87 -1.38 8.09
CA PRO A 103 2.98 -1.22 9.00
C PRO A 103 2.76 0.02 9.88
N PHE A 104 3.40 0.05 11.04
CA PHE A 104 3.36 1.14 12.01
C PHE A 104 1.93 1.61 12.37
N ASN A 105 1.00 0.67 12.56
CA ASN A 105 -0.41 1.01 12.77
C ASN A 105 -0.66 1.60 14.19
N PHE A 106 -1.03 2.88 14.23
CA PHE A 106 -1.44 3.60 15.46
C PHE A 106 -2.95 3.56 15.72
N ALA A 107 -3.75 3.14 14.73
CA ALA A 107 -5.18 3.31 14.79
C ALA A 107 -5.83 2.31 15.75
N ARG A 108 -6.91 2.73 16.40
CA ARG A 108 -7.77 1.83 17.19
C ARG A 108 -8.42 0.78 16.27
N PRO A 109 -8.47 -0.51 16.66
CA PRO A 109 -9.20 -1.53 15.91
C PRO A 109 -10.67 -1.18 15.71
N GLY A 110 -11.21 -1.50 14.53
CA GLY A 110 -12.57 -1.15 14.14
C GLY A 110 -12.78 0.32 13.71
N SER A 111 -11.77 1.20 13.82
CA SER A 111 -11.89 2.59 13.35
C SER A 111 -11.95 2.70 11.82
N HIS A 112 -11.21 1.84 11.09
CA HIS A 112 -11.19 1.85 9.64
C HIS A 112 -10.81 0.48 9.04
N ALA A 113 -11.62 -0.01 8.09
CA ALA A 113 -11.43 -1.31 7.43
C ALA A 113 -10.17 -1.40 6.53
N ALA A 114 -9.58 -0.24 6.19
CA ALA A 114 -8.31 -0.21 5.47
C ALA A 114 -7.12 -0.54 6.39
N LEU A 115 -7.25 -0.34 7.70
CA LEU A 115 -6.16 -0.48 8.68
C LEU A 115 -6.25 -1.76 9.49
N TRP A 116 -7.48 -2.24 9.74
CA TRP A 116 -7.77 -3.42 10.53
C TRP A 116 -8.79 -4.31 9.83
N GLU A 117 -8.64 -5.61 9.99
CA GLU A 117 -9.68 -6.60 9.67
C GLU A 117 -10.00 -7.48 10.87
N LEU A 118 -11.22 -7.99 10.91
CA LEU A 118 -11.63 -8.96 11.92
C LEU A 118 -10.90 -10.27 11.65
N TYR A 119 -10.25 -10.81 12.68
CA TYR A 119 -9.59 -12.10 12.60
C TYR A 119 -10.50 -13.18 13.21
N GLU A 120 -10.84 -14.20 12.42
CA GLU A 120 -11.79 -15.25 12.82
C GLU A 120 -11.10 -16.52 13.35
N GLY A 121 -9.76 -16.60 13.26
CA GLY A 121 -8.98 -17.73 13.77
C GLY A 121 -8.74 -17.70 15.27
N ALA A 122 -8.19 -18.77 15.83
CA ALA A 122 -7.73 -18.77 17.21
C ALA A 122 -6.40 -18.00 17.33
N LEU A 123 -6.16 -17.35 18.48
CA LEU A 123 -4.89 -16.68 18.77
C LEU A 123 -3.67 -17.62 18.66
N GLN A 124 -3.85 -18.92 18.89
CA GLN A 124 -2.78 -19.91 18.73
C GLN A 124 -2.43 -20.20 17.26
N ASP A 125 -3.36 -19.91 16.36
CA ASP A 125 -3.21 -20.07 14.91
C ASP A 125 -2.77 -18.77 14.22
N ALA A 126 -2.56 -17.71 15.01
CA ALA A 126 -2.00 -16.46 14.52
C ALA A 126 -0.65 -16.76 13.86
N PRO A 127 -0.44 -16.36 12.59
CA PRO A 127 0.85 -16.53 11.96
C PRO A 127 1.89 -15.86 12.85
N GLU A 128 2.95 -16.59 13.21
CA GLU A 128 4.16 -15.96 13.69
C GLU A 128 4.55 -14.91 12.65
N VAL A 129 4.93 -13.71 13.09
CA VAL A 129 5.34 -12.66 12.16
C VAL A 129 6.64 -13.14 11.52
N GLU A 130 6.55 -13.82 10.39
CA GLU A 130 7.71 -14.23 9.61
C GLU A 130 8.38 -12.96 9.10
N VAL A 131 9.56 -12.69 9.65
CA VAL A 131 10.47 -11.68 9.12
C VAL A 131 11.00 -12.23 7.79
N GLY A 132 10.29 -11.96 6.69
CA GLY A 132 10.75 -12.30 5.35
C GLY A 132 12.05 -11.57 5.03
N GLU A 133 13.07 -12.28 4.55
CA GLU A 133 14.32 -11.69 4.07
C GLU A 133 14.02 -10.83 2.81
N TYR A 134 14.19 -9.52 2.92
CA TYR A 134 14.08 -8.64 1.76
C TYR A 134 15.29 -8.83 0.84
N VAL A 135 15.02 -9.35 -0.35
CA VAL A 135 15.95 -9.30 -1.48
C VAL A 135 15.67 -8.00 -2.25
N PRO A 136 16.59 -7.02 -2.24
CA PRO A 136 16.42 -5.81 -3.02
C PRO A 136 16.29 -6.16 -4.50
N PRO A 137 15.43 -5.46 -5.27
CA PRO A 137 15.43 -5.64 -6.70
C PRO A 137 16.79 -5.22 -7.26
N GLU A 138 17.26 -5.94 -8.27
CA GLU A 138 18.59 -5.80 -8.87
C GLU A 138 18.96 -4.38 -9.36
N TRP A 139 17.98 -3.52 -9.62
CA TRP A 139 18.19 -2.10 -9.96
C TRP A 139 18.49 -1.19 -8.75
N ALA A 140 18.34 -1.68 -7.51
CA ALA A 140 18.71 -0.98 -6.29
C ALA A 140 20.22 -1.12 -5.96
N GLY A 141 20.98 -1.90 -6.74
CA GLY A 141 22.44 -1.95 -6.68
C GLY A 141 23.06 -0.69 -7.26
N GLY A 142 23.69 0.11 -6.40
CA GLY A 142 24.15 1.47 -6.68
C GLY A 142 24.89 1.66 -8.01
N HIS A 143 24.46 2.68 -8.76
CA HIS A 143 25.37 3.37 -9.66
C HIS A 143 26.46 4.04 -8.81
N PRO A 144 27.75 3.72 -9.03
CA PRO A 144 28.82 4.49 -8.43
C PRO A 144 28.74 5.91 -8.99
N TYR A 145 28.61 6.89 -8.10
CA TYR A 145 28.94 8.28 -8.41
C TYR A 145 30.44 8.42 -8.63
#